data_AF-A0A0R3QIG7-F1
#
_entry.id   AF-A0A0R3QIG7-F1
#
_cell.length_a   1.000
_cell.length_b   1.000
_cell.length_c   1.000
_cell.angle_alpha   90.00
_cell.angle_beta   90.00
_cell.angle_gamma   90.00
#
_symmetry.space_group_name_H-M   'P 1'
#
loop_
_entity.id
_entity.type
_entity.pdbx_description
1 polymer ?
#
loop_
_entity_poly.entity_id
_entity_poly.type
_entity_poly.pdbx_seq_one_letter_code
_entity_poly.pdbx_strand_id
1 'polypeptide(L)'
;MKSVEFTVPQDEFDTISNERIGFRYRNLEQIKYFPEWNPCSKMTRSNNFTPCSNISINCLLEQNLCHHCCKGNYVDGTYLLPPGMFPLVCFPGIFSLMLKIHR
;
A
#
# COMPACT_ATOMS: atom_id res chain seq x y z
N MET A 1 18.74 -23.84 -24.08
CA MET A 1 17.50 -23.66 -23.29
C MET A 1 17.04 -22.22 -23.45
N LYS A 2 15.79 -21.99 -23.82
CA LYS A 2 15.18 -20.65 -23.75
C LYS A 2 14.50 -20.54 -22.39
N SER A 3 14.93 -19.59 -21.56
CA SER A 3 14.19 -19.22 -20.37
C SER A 3 12.93 -18.48 -20.80
N VAL A 4 11.78 -18.85 -20.24
CA VAL A 4 10.55 -18.08 -20.35
C VAL A 4 10.46 -17.23 -19.09
N GLU A 5 10.47 -15.93 -19.27
CA GLU A 5 10.31 -14.98 -18.18
C GLU A 5 8.84 -14.52 -18.17
N PHE A 6 8.17 -14.75 -17.04
CA PHE A 6 6.82 -14.27 -16.82
C PHE A 6 6.91 -12.98 -16.01
N THR A 7 6.68 -11.85 -16.67
CA THR A 7 6.57 -10.55 -16.02
C THR A 7 5.10 -10.25 -15.81
N VAL A 8 4.74 -9.90 -14.59
CA VAL A 8 3.42 -9.36 -14.29
C VAL A 8 3.53 -7.83 -14.25
N PRO A 9 2.62 -7.09 -14.91
CA PRO A 9 2.60 -5.64 -14.85
C PRO A 9 2.51 -5.10 -13.42
N GLN A 10 3.19 -3.99 -13.15
CA GLN A 10 3.28 -3.42 -11.79
C GLN A 10 1.90 -2.98 -11.28
N ASP A 11 1.08 -2.43 -12.15
CA ASP A 11 -0.28 -2.02 -11.87
C ASP A 11 -1.13 -3.20 -11.38
N GLU A 12 -0.85 -4.42 -11.83
CA GLU A 12 -1.59 -5.62 -11.41
C GLU A 12 -1.43 -5.99 -9.93
N PHE A 13 -0.31 -5.59 -9.31
CA PHE A 13 -0.01 -5.85 -7.90
C PHE A 13 0.06 -4.59 -7.04
N ASP A 14 -0.34 -3.45 -7.59
CA ASP A 14 -0.41 -2.22 -6.82
C ASP A 14 -1.65 -2.22 -5.91
N THR A 15 -1.50 -2.77 -4.72
CA THR A 15 -2.57 -2.74 -3.71
C THR A 15 -2.86 -1.33 -3.19
N ILE A 16 -2.00 -0.34 -3.47
CA ILE A 16 -2.26 1.04 -3.09
C ILE A 16 -3.28 1.67 -4.03
N SER A 17 -3.34 1.25 -5.30
CA SER A 17 -4.37 1.67 -6.24
C SER A 17 -5.78 1.43 -5.70
N ASN A 18 -6.66 2.41 -5.94
CA ASN A 18 -8.08 2.30 -5.58
C ASN A 18 -8.75 1.08 -6.24
N GLU A 19 -8.31 0.68 -7.43
CA GLU A 19 -8.86 -0.45 -8.18
C GLU A 19 -8.61 -1.79 -7.48
N ARG A 20 -7.56 -1.87 -6.66
CA ARG A 20 -7.08 -3.10 -6.02
C ARG A 20 -7.00 -2.99 -4.51
N ILE A 21 -7.72 -2.01 -3.95
CA ILE A 21 -7.82 -1.79 -2.51
C ILE A 21 -8.29 -3.04 -1.75
N GLY A 22 -9.09 -3.91 -2.38
CA GLY A 22 -9.55 -5.18 -1.82
C GLY A 22 -8.44 -6.22 -1.60
N PHE A 23 -7.31 -6.09 -2.29
CA PHE A 23 -6.14 -6.96 -2.12
C PHE A 23 -5.17 -6.46 -1.05
N ARG A 24 -5.44 -5.30 -0.43
CA ARG A 24 -4.60 -4.79 0.66
C ARG A 24 -4.61 -5.76 1.82
N TYR A 25 -3.41 -6.06 2.30
CA TYR A 25 -3.27 -6.84 3.51
C TYR A 25 -3.84 -6.07 4.70
N ARG A 26 -4.75 -6.71 5.44
CA ARG A 26 -5.38 -6.10 6.61
C ARG A 26 -4.41 -5.88 7.77
N ASN A 27 -3.32 -6.64 7.84
CA ASN A 27 -2.31 -6.52 8.89
C ASN A 27 -2.96 -6.44 10.29
N LEU A 28 -3.69 -7.50 10.65
CA LEU A 28 -4.40 -7.60 11.93
C LEU A 28 -3.43 -7.57 13.11
N GLU A 29 -2.15 -7.89 12.85
CA GLU A 29 -1.07 -7.85 13.84
C GLU A 29 -0.58 -6.41 14.12
N GLN A 30 -0.99 -5.43 13.30
CA GLN A 30 -0.58 -4.03 13.38
C GLN A 30 0.95 -3.83 13.31
N ILE A 31 1.64 -4.73 12.60
CA ILE A 31 3.10 -4.70 12.49
C ILE A 31 3.52 -3.83 11.31
N LYS A 32 4.45 -2.89 11.55
CA LYS A 32 5.09 -2.13 10.48
C LYS A 32 6.20 -2.96 9.83
N TYR A 33 5.83 -3.92 8.97
CA TYR A 33 6.77 -4.83 8.30
C TYR A 33 7.84 -4.12 7.46
N PHE A 34 7.54 -2.90 6.98
CA PHE A 34 8.46 -2.08 6.19
C PHE A 34 8.65 -0.68 6.82
N PRO A 35 9.55 -0.55 7.82
CA PRO A 35 9.76 0.71 8.53
C PRO A 35 10.22 1.85 7.62
N GLU A 36 11.07 1.51 6.64
CA GLU A 36 11.71 2.43 5.70
C GLU A 36 10.81 2.83 4.53
N TRP A 37 9.72 2.10 4.30
CA TRP A 37 8.86 2.39 3.16
C TRP A 37 7.91 3.55 3.47
N ASN A 38 8.00 4.60 2.66
CA ASN A 38 7.11 5.74 2.71
C ASN A 38 6.42 5.90 1.34
N PRO A 39 5.07 5.78 1.28
CA PRO A 39 4.33 5.98 0.03
C PRO A 39 4.34 7.43 -0.43
N CYS A 40 4.72 8.37 0.45
CA CYS A 40 4.65 9.80 0.20
C CYS A 40 6.03 10.42 0.09
N SER A 41 6.48 10.67 -1.14
CA SER A 41 7.72 11.40 -1.41
C SER A 41 7.62 12.88 -0.97
N LYS A 42 6.42 13.47 -1.04
CA LYS A 42 6.07 14.78 -0.52
C LYS A 42 4.65 14.74 0.03
N MET A 43 4.41 15.36 1.18
CA MET A 43 3.04 15.59 1.66
C MET A 43 2.40 16.71 0.84
N THR A 44 1.17 16.49 0.37
CA THR A 44 0.34 17.54 -0.22
C THR A 44 -0.11 18.47 0.92
N ARG A 45 0.60 19.59 1.08
CA ARG A 45 0.13 20.70 1.92
C ARG A 45 -0.92 21.46 1.12
N SER A 46 -2.17 21.42 1.56
CA SER A 46 -3.16 22.40 1.10
C SER A 46 -2.73 23.79 1.59
N ASN A 47 -2.72 24.78 0.69
CA ASN A 47 -2.41 26.17 1.04
C ASN A 47 -3.42 26.77 2.04
N ASN A 48 -4.58 26.12 2.22
CA ASN A 48 -5.54 26.43 3.25
C ASN A 48 -5.30 25.50 4.43
N PHE A 49 -4.80 26.05 5.53
CA PHE A 49 -4.50 25.32 6.77
C PHE A 49 -5.81 24.98 7.50
N THR A 50 -6.62 24.12 6.90
CA THR A 50 -7.84 23.64 7.52
C THR A 50 -7.47 22.54 8.51
N PRO A 51 -7.90 22.63 9.78
CA PRO A 51 -7.65 21.59 10.76
C PRO A 51 -8.33 20.28 10.32
N CYS A 52 -7.64 19.16 10.54
CA CYS A 52 -8.11 17.84 10.13
C CYS A 52 -9.40 17.39 10.85
N SER A 53 -9.80 18.07 11.92
CA SER A 53 -11.10 17.88 12.59
C SER A 53 -12.29 18.29 11.73
N ASN A 54 -12.10 19.22 10.79
CA ASN A 54 -13.18 19.83 10.00
C ASN A 54 -13.21 19.32 8.56
N ILE A 55 -12.33 18.37 8.21
CA ILE A 55 -12.23 17.80 6.87
C ILE A 55 -12.65 16.32 6.92
N SER A 56 -13.68 15.97 6.15
CA SER A 56 -13.99 14.57 5.86
C SER A 56 -13.11 14.10 4.70
N ILE A 57 -11.92 13.55 5.02
CA ILE A 57 -11.02 12.96 4.03
C ILE A 57 -10.87 11.46 4.29
N ASN A 58 -11.02 10.67 3.22
CA ASN A 58 -10.84 9.23 3.29
C ASN A 58 -9.38 8.86 2.99
N CYS A 59 -8.59 8.60 4.02
CA CYS A 59 -7.18 8.21 3.90
C CYS A 59 -6.97 6.80 3.31
N LEU A 60 -8.03 6.02 3.12
CA LEU A 60 -7.95 4.72 2.43
C LEU A 60 -7.73 4.90 0.92
N LEU A 61 -8.09 6.03 0.35
CA LEU A 61 -7.95 6.26 -1.09
C LEU A 61 -6.52 6.70 -1.42
N GLU A 62 -5.98 6.18 -2.52
CA GLU A 62 -4.62 6.46 -3.00
C GLU A 62 -4.33 7.96 -3.08
N GLN A 63 -5.20 8.72 -3.73
CA GLN A 63 -5.06 10.17 -3.94
C GLN A 63 -5.02 10.97 -2.63
N ASN A 64 -5.56 10.41 -1.55
CA ASN A 64 -5.63 11.07 -0.24
C ASN A 64 -4.53 10.61 0.71
N LEU A 65 -3.85 9.50 0.40
CA LEU A 65 -2.89 8.84 1.29
C LEU A 65 -1.79 9.82 1.77
N CYS A 66 -1.38 10.73 0.88
CA CYS A 66 -0.32 11.71 1.12
C CYS A 66 -0.82 13.11 1.51
N HIS A 67 -2.11 13.27 1.75
CA HIS A 67 -2.67 14.49 2.30
C HIS A 67 -2.15 14.74 3.73
N HIS A 68 -2.01 15.99 4.15
CA HIS A 68 -1.45 16.34 5.47
C HIS A 68 -2.25 15.80 6.66
N CYS A 69 -3.52 15.45 6.45
CA CYS A 69 -4.38 14.83 7.46
C CYS A 69 -4.27 13.29 7.52
N CYS A 70 -3.60 12.68 6.55
CA CYS A 70 -3.36 11.25 6.50
C CYS A 70 -1.93 10.93 6.94
N LYS A 71 -1.74 9.73 7.49
CA LYS A 71 -0.44 9.31 8.05
C LYS A 71 0.37 8.44 7.07
N GLY A 72 0.18 8.63 5.76
CA GLY A 72 0.89 7.88 4.72
C GLY A 72 0.59 6.39 4.79
N ASN A 73 1.58 5.58 5.16
CA ASN A 73 1.42 4.12 5.25
C ASN A 73 0.59 3.63 6.45
N TYR A 74 0.20 4.51 7.38
CA TYR A 74 -0.67 4.15 8.49
C TYR A 74 -2.11 4.57 8.21
N VAL A 75 -2.99 3.59 8.07
CA VAL A 75 -4.39 3.77 7.68
C VAL A 75 -5.27 2.80 8.46
N ASP A 76 -6.43 3.26 8.92
CA ASP A 76 -7.42 2.43 9.64
C ASP A 76 -6.85 1.60 10.80
N GLY A 77 -5.94 2.21 11.58
CA GLY A 77 -5.36 1.56 12.76
C GLY A 77 -4.28 0.52 12.45
N THR A 78 -3.81 0.43 11.20
CA THR A 78 -2.77 -0.53 10.80
C THR A 78 -1.82 0.04 9.74
N TYR A 79 -0.81 -0.73 9.35
CA TYR A 79 0.20 -0.36 8.35
C TYR A 79 -0.02 -1.08 7.02
N LEU A 80 0.00 -0.31 5.93
CA LEU A 80 0.00 -0.83 4.56
C LEU A 80 1.32 -1.52 4.22
N LEU A 81 1.26 -2.37 3.19
CA LEU A 81 2.44 -2.95 2.54
C LEU A 81 2.78 -2.17 1.26
N PRO A 82 4.06 -2.18 0.84
CA PRO A 82 4.45 -1.63 -0.45
C PRO A 82 3.75 -2.33 -1.63
N PRO A 83 3.57 -1.66 -2.77
CA PRO A 83 3.15 -2.31 -4.01
C PRO A 83 4.02 -3.54 -4.31
N GLY A 84 3.39 -4.66 -4.72
CA GLY A 84 4.09 -5.92 -4.98
C GLY A 84 4.44 -6.75 -3.74
N MET A 85 4.09 -6.29 -2.53
CA MET A 85 4.19 -7.08 -1.30
C MET A 85 2.79 -7.50 -0.85
N PHE A 86 2.56 -8.80 -0.78
CA PHE A 86 1.31 -9.38 -0.30
C PHE A 86 1.62 -10.55 0.63
N PRO A 87 0.71 -10.85 1.58
CA PRO A 87 0.83 -12.05 2.39
C PRO A 87 0.61 -13.26 1.47
N LEU A 88 1.44 -14.30 1.63
CA LEU A 88 1.38 -15.48 0.76
C LEU A 88 0.06 -16.22 0.75
N VAL A 89 -0.73 -16.09 1.83
CA VAL A 89 -2.08 -16.66 1.88
C VAL A 89 -2.99 -16.12 0.78
N CYS A 90 -2.63 -14.99 0.16
CA CYS A 90 -3.34 -14.37 -0.94
C CYS A 90 -2.73 -14.68 -2.32
N PHE A 91 -1.63 -15.45 -2.41
CA PHE A 91 -1.10 -15.87 -3.70
C PHE A 91 -1.76 -17.18 -4.14
N PRO A 92 -2.51 -17.20 -5.24
CA PRO A 92 -3.08 -18.44 -5.75
C PRO A 92 -1.94 -19.36 -6.22
N GLY A 93 -1.58 -20.35 -5.39
CA GLY A 93 -0.80 -21.52 -5.82
C GLY A 93 0.53 -21.82 -5.12
N ILE A 94 1.02 -21.04 -4.14
CA ILE A 94 2.34 -21.32 -3.51
C ILE A 94 2.28 -21.18 -1.98
N PHE A 95 2.44 -22.31 -1.29
CA PHE A 95 2.56 -22.41 0.18
C PHE A 95 4.07 -22.36 0.54
N SER A 96 4.58 -21.20 0.99
CA SER A 96 5.75 -21.00 1.89
C SER A 96 6.62 -19.76 1.53
N LEU A 97 6.97 -18.99 2.56
CA LEU A 97 7.78 -17.75 2.65
C LEU A 97 7.42 -16.50 1.79
N MET A 98 7.23 -15.37 2.48
CA MET A 98 6.95 -14.03 1.94
C MET A 98 7.70 -13.75 0.64
N LEU A 99 6.97 -13.72 -0.48
CA LEU A 99 7.55 -13.60 -1.82
C LEU A 99 7.75 -12.13 -2.16
N LYS A 100 9.02 -11.75 -2.31
CA LYS A 100 9.40 -10.49 -2.95
C LYS A 100 9.45 -10.74 -4.46
N ILE A 101 8.50 -10.18 -5.21
CA ILE A 101 8.59 -10.19 -6.68
C ILE A 101 9.76 -9.29 -7.04
N HIS A 102 10.88 -9.91 -7.46
CA HIS A 102 12.05 -9.20 -7.93
C HIS A 102 11.82 -8.69 -9.36
N ARG A 103 12.27 -7.45 -9.57
CA ARG A 103 12.28 -6.71 -10.84
C ARG A 103 13.49 -7.10 -11.69
#